data_AF-A0A962M8I4-F1
#
_entry.id   AF-A0A962M8I4-F1
#
_cell.length_a   1.000
_cell.length_b   1.000
_cell.length_c   1.000
_cell.angle_alpha   90.00
_cell.angle_beta   90.00
_cell.angle_gamma   90.00
#
_symmetry.space_group_name_H-M   'P 1'
#
loop_
_entity.id
_entity.type
_entity.pdbx_description
1 polymer ?
#
loop_
_entity_poly.entity_id
_entity_poly.type
_entity_poly.pdbx_seq_one_letter_code
_entity_poly.pdbx_strand_id
1 'polypeptide(L)'
;MDTLEQAQQQIAQYVEQYNQSRLHSAIGYITPADKLAGKADTIFAQCEDRLAKAREQGRQKRLRASQNPPLHHSAVEREVS
;
A
#
# COMPACT_ATOMS: atom_id res chain seq x y z
N MET A 1 9.78 26.25 -30.39
CA MET A 1 9.98 27.39 -29.47
C MET A 1 8.90 27.27 -28.44
N ASP A 2 9.24 26.81 -27.24
CA ASP A 2 8.28 26.75 -26.14
C ASP A 2 8.00 28.17 -25.66
N THR A 3 6.73 28.56 -25.64
CA THR A 3 6.32 29.88 -25.17
C THR A 3 6.30 29.94 -23.64
N LEU A 4 6.37 31.14 -23.06
CA LEU A 4 6.23 31.32 -21.61
C LEU A 4 4.93 30.70 -21.09
N GLU A 5 3.84 30.85 -21.84
CA GLU A 5 2.53 30.28 -21.50
C GLU A 5 2.57 28.74 -21.46
N GLN A 6 3.20 28.10 -22.45
CA GLN A 6 3.34 26.65 -22.47
C GLN A 6 4.16 26.14 -21.28
N ALA A 7 5.26 26.83 -20.93
CA ALA A 7 6.06 26.48 -19.77
C ALA A 7 5.26 26.60 -18.46
N GLN A 8 4.46 27.67 -18.31
CA GLN A 8 3.60 27.86 -17.13
C GLN A 8 2.55 26.75 -17.02
N GLN A 9 1.91 26.37 -18.12
CA GLN A 9 0.94 25.27 -18.15
C GLN A 9 1.57 23.94 -17.73
N GLN A 10 2.79 23.66 -18.23
CA GLN A 10 3.49 22.43 -17.90
C GLN A 10 3.88 22.37 -16.42
N ILE A 11 4.34 23.48 -15.85
CA ILE A 11 4.65 23.56 -14.42
C ILE A 11 3.38 23.41 -13.57
N ALA A 12 2.27 24.05 -13.96
CA ALA A 12 1.00 23.95 -13.24
C ALA A 12 0.51 22.50 -13.17
N GLN A 13 0.56 21.77 -14.29
CA GLN A 13 0.21 20.35 -14.35
C GLN A 13 1.12 19.50 -13.44
N TYR A 14 2.43 19.77 -13.46
CA TYR A 14 3.36 19.07 -12.58
C TYR A 14 3.05 19.31 -11.10
N VAL A 15 2.81 20.57 -10.71
CA VAL A 15 2.50 20.94 -9.33
C VAL A 15 1.19 20.30 -8.87
N GLU A 16 0.16 20.29 -9.72
CA GLU A 16 -1.11 19.64 -9.43
C GLU A 16 -0.92 18.13 -9.19
N GLN A 17 -0.26 17.44 -10.13
CA GLN A 17 0.00 16.01 -10.02
C GLN A 17 0.85 15.66 -8.78
N TYR A 18 1.86 16.48 -8.47
CA TYR A 18 2.70 16.31 -7.30
C TYR A 18 1.91 16.46 -6.00
N ASN A 19 1.09 17.51 -5.89
CA ASN A 19 0.38 17.82 -4.65
C ASN A 19 -0.82 16.90 -4.40
N GLN A 20 -1.58 16.58 -5.45
CA GLN A 20 -2.86 15.86 -5.35
C GLN A 20 -2.69 14.34 -5.34
N SER A 21 -1.68 13.80 -6.04
CA SER A 21 -1.64 12.35 -6.34
C SER A 21 -0.40 11.63 -5.80
N ARG A 22 0.73 12.32 -5.62
CA ARG A 22 1.98 11.67 -5.22
C ARG A 22 1.98 11.36 -3.73
N LEU A 23 2.13 10.07 -3.37
CA LEU A 23 2.41 9.68 -2.00
C LEU A 23 3.90 9.89 -1.70
N HIS A 24 4.21 10.60 -0.62
CA HIS A 24 5.58 11.00 -0.32
C HIS A 24 6.11 10.42 1.01
N SER A 25 7.26 9.73 0.95
CA SER A 25 7.82 8.98 2.09
C SER A 25 8.19 9.88 3.27
N ALA A 26 8.71 11.09 3.04
CA ALA A 26 9.09 12.01 4.10
C ALA A 26 7.89 12.51 4.94
N ILE A 27 6.66 12.36 4.43
CA ILE A 27 5.41 12.69 5.13
C ILE A 27 4.56 11.45 5.44
N GLY A 28 5.14 10.26 5.43
CA GLY A 28 4.43 9.02 5.80
C GLY A 28 3.53 8.46 4.70
N TYR A 29 3.89 8.65 3.43
CA TYR A 29 3.13 8.15 2.28
C TYR A 29 1.69 8.68 2.20
N ILE A 30 1.49 9.95 2.53
CA ILE A 30 0.27 10.72 2.18
C ILE A 30 0.58 11.74 1.09
N THR A 31 -0.46 12.35 0.53
CA THR A 31 -0.30 13.42 -0.46
C THR A 31 0.18 14.71 0.21
N PRO A 32 0.99 15.54 -0.46
CA PRO A 32 1.35 16.86 0.05
C PRO A 32 0.12 17.73 0.35
N ALA A 33 -0.93 17.65 -0.48
CA ALA A 33 -2.16 18.40 -0.27
C ALA A 33 -2.87 17.99 1.04
N ASP A 34 -2.99 16.69 1.33
CA ASP A 34 -3.61 16.23 2.58
C ASP A 34 -2.79 16.59 3.81
N LYS A 35 -1.45 16.57 3.71
CA LYS A 35 -0.58 17.04 4.78
C LYS A 35 -0.78 18.52 5.05
N LEU A 36 -0.83 19.34 4.00
CA LEU A 36 -1.06 20.78 4.10
C LEU A 36 -2.45 21.10 4.67
N ALA A 37 -3.45 20.30 4.32
CA ALA A 37 -4.81 20.39 4.85
C ALA A 37 -4.95 19.87 6.29
N GLY A 38 -3.86 19.42 6.94
CA GLY A 38 -3.89 18.93 8.32
C GLY A 38 -4.58 17.59 8.51
N LYS A 39 -4.81 16.82 7.43
CA LYS A 39 -5.56 15.54 7.47
C LYS A 39 -4.72 14.32 7.84
N ALA A 40 -3.41 14.53 8.06
CA ALA A 40 -2.45 13.44 8.25
C ALA A 40 -2.86 12.46 9.35
N ASP A 41 -3.19 12.97 10.55
CA ASP A 41 -3.50 12.13 11.71
C ASP A 41 -4.75 11.28 11.48
N THR A 42 -5.79 11.87 10.87
CA THR A 42 -7.01 11.14 10.50
C THR A 42 -6.73 10.04 9.48
N ILE A 43 -5.89 10.31 8.47
CA ILE A 43 -5.51 9.31 7.45
C ILE A 43 -4.71 8.18 8.10
N PHE A 44 -3.76 8.51 8.98
CA PHE A 44 -2.96 7.52 9.68
C PHE A 44 -3.80 6.62 10.59
N ALA A 45 -4.72 7.19 11.36
CA ALA A 45 -5.65 6.42 12.19
C ALA A 45 -6.48 5.42 11.36
N GLN A 46 -7.03 5.86 10.22
CA GLN A 46 -7.77 4.98 9.31
C GLN A 46 -6.90 3.87 8.72
N CYS A 47 -5.65 4.18 8.38
CA CYS A 47 -4.69 3.20 7.87
C CYS A 47 -4.30 2.17 8.93
N GLU A 48 -4.09 2.61 10.17
CA GLU A 48 -3.79 1.73 11.29
C GLU A 48 -4.93 0.75 11.56
N ASP A 49 -6.18 1.23 11.57
CA ASP A 49 -7.37 0.39 11.71
C ASP A 49 -7.47 -0.68 10.62
N ARG A 50 -7.23 -0.30 9.36
CA ARG A 50 -7.23 -1.24 8.23
C ARG A 50 -6.13 -2.28 8.38
N LEU A 51 -4.93 -1.86 8.78
CA LEU A 51 -3.79 -2.74 8.96
C LEU A 51 -4.00 -3.70 10.13
N ALA A 52 -4.58 -3.25 11.24
CA ALA A 52 -4.94 -4.08 12.38
C ALA A 52 -5.94 -5.17 11.98
N LYS A 53 -6.99 -4.81 11.24
CA LYS A 53 -7.98 -5.76 10.70
C LYS A 53 -7.33 -6.80 9.78
N ALA A 54 -6.48 -6.37 8.85
CA ALA A 54 -5.77 -7.28 7.95
C ALA A 54 -4.84 -8.24 8.70
N ARG A 55 -4.14 -7.77 9.73
CA ARG A 55 -3.29 -8.60 10.59
C ARG A 55 -4.09 -9.66 11.33
N GLU A 56 -5.25 -9.30 11.89
CA GLU A 56 -6.14 -10.24 12.57
C GLU A 56 -6.67 -11.31 11.61
N GLN A 57 -7.16 -10.90 10.44
CA GLN A 57 -7.59 -11.84 9.40
C GLN A 57 -6.46 -12.79 8.99
N GLY A 58 -5.24 -12.28 8.86
CA GLY A 58 -4.05 -13.08 8.58
C GLY A 58 -3.75 -14.10 9.70
N ARG A 59 -3.85 -13.70 10.97
CA ARG A 59 -3.70 -14.62 12.11
C ARG A 59 -4.73 -15.75 12.06
N GLN A 60 -5.99 -15.41 11.86
CA GLN A 60 -7.07 -16.39 11.80
C GLN A 60 -6.88 -17.39 10.66
N LYS A 61 -6.47 -16.93 9.47
CA LYS A 61 -6.15 -17.81 8.33
C LYS A 61 -5.00 -18.76 8.66
N ARG A 62 -3.92 -18.27 9.30
CA ARG A 62 -2.78 -19.12 9.70
C ARG A 62 -3.17 -20.14 10.76
N LEU A 63 -3.98 -19.76 11.75
CA LEU A 63 -4.49 -20.68 12.76
C LEU A 63 -5.32 -21.81 12.12
N ARG A 64 -6.24 -21.47 11.21
CA ARG A 64 -7.04 -22.46 10.47
C ARG A 64 -6.17 -23.39 9.61
N ALA A 65 -5.17 -22.85 8.91
CA ALA A 65 -4.24 -23.64 8.10
C ALA A 65 -3.33 -24.55 8.96
N SER A 66 -2.98 -24.12 10.18
CA SER A 66 -2.25 -24.95 11.13
C SER A 66 -3.13 -26.07 11.72
N GLN A 67 -4.43 -25.85 11.86
CA GLN A 67 -5.38 -26.86 12.36
C GLN A 67 -5.73 -27.90 11.29
N ASN A 68 -5.82 -27.48 10.03
CA ASN A 68 -5.99 -28.35 8.87
C ASN A 68 -4.80 -28.17 7.91
N PRO A 69 -3.64 -28.77 8.24
CA PRO A 69 -2.51 -28.74 7.32
C PRO A 69 -2.92 -29.43 6.01
N PRO A 70 -2.50 -28.91 4.84
CA PRO A 70 -2.73 -29.59 3.58
C PRO A 70 -2.13 -30.99 3.67
N LEU A 71 -2.90 -31.99 3.25
CA LEU A 71 -2.43 -33.37 3.15
C LEU A 71 -1.20 -33.37 2.25
N HIS A 72 -0.03 -33.61 2.85
CA HIS A 72 1.20 -33.79 2.11
C HIS A 72 1.00 -35.01 1.21
N HIS A 73 1.06 -34.86 -0.12
CA HIS A 73 1.31 -36.02 -0.99
C HIS A 73 2.69 -36.55 -0.56
N SER A 74 2.70 -37.61 0.24
CA SER A 74 3.93 -38.26 0.66
C SER A 74 4.64 -38.78 -0.58
N ALA A 75 5.95 -38.55 -0.65
CA ALA A 75 6.82 -39.17 -1.62
C ALA A 75 6.65 -40.70 -1.58
N VAL A 76 5.99 -41.27 -2.59
CA VAL A 76 5.91 -42.72 -2.84
C VAL A 76 6.68 -43.00 -4.12
N GLU A 77 7.98 -42.66 -4.16
CA GLU A 77 8.88 -43.14 -5.22
C GLU A 77 10.30 -43.20 -4.67
N ARG A 78 10.64 -44.30 -3.98
CA ARG A 78 11.98 -44.92 -3.98
C ARG A 78 12.00 -46.20 -3.14
N GLU A 79 11.38 -47.24 -3.68
CA GLU A 79 11.79 -48.62 -3.42
C GLU A 79 11.66 -49.36 -4.75
N VAL A 80 12.73 -49.29 -5.56
CA VAL A 80 12.90 -50.14 -6.74
C VAL A 80 13.85 -51.24 -6.32
N SER A 81 13.31 -52.46 -6.32
CA SER A 81 14.05 -53.71 -6.15
C SER A 81 14.79 -54.11 -7.42
#